data_AF-A0A1X0JCG9-F1
#
_entry.id   AF-A0A1X0JCG9-F1
#
_cell.length_a   1.000
_cell.length_b   1.000
_cell.length_c   1.000
_cell.angle_alpha   90.00
_cell.angle_beta   90.00
_cell.angle_gamma   90.00
#
_symmetry.space_group_name_H-M   'P 1'
#
loop_
_entity.id
_entity.type
_entity.pdbx_description
1 polymer ?
#
loop_
_entity_poly.entity_id
_entity_poly.type
_entity_poly.pdbx_seq_one_letter_code
_entity_poly.pdbx_strand_id
1 'polypeptide(L)'
;MGQRGAKSFIVPEETTQALGELARMHRTTVSTVLEGAWALLLTWLTGQHDVVFGVTVSGRPTEVAGADSIVGLLINTVPVRANITPATTIADLLEQLQSAHNDTLEHQHLALRDIHRASGHDQLFDTLFAFENYPIDTGTPLGDDGLAITQFTNREFNHYPLAVQATPGTELNVRVEFDTDVFDATRIDALVDRMQRVLAAITADLERRS
;
A
#
# COMPACT_ATOMS: atom_id res chain seq x y z
N MET A 1 16.33 -7.66 16.77
CA MET A 1 15.45 -6.73 16.06
C MET A 1 16.35 -5.63 15.53
N GLY A 2 16.46 -5.51 14.20
CA GLY A 2 17.30 -4.51 13.54
C GLY A 2 16.82 -3.09 13.83
N GLN A 3 17.70 -2.12 13.67
CA GLN A 3 17.35 -0.72 13.86
C GLN A 3 16.46 -0.25 12.68
N ARG A 4 15.41 0.52 12.98
CA ARG A 4 14.44 0.99 11.98
C ARG A 4 14.63 2.46 11.69
N GLY A 5 14.58 2.82 10.42
CA GLY A 5 14.53 4.19 9.91
C GLY A 5 13.16 4.51 9.33
N ALA A 6 12.83 5.80 9.23
CA ALA A 6 11.63 6.24 8.54
C ALA A 6 11.86 7.57 7.81
N LYS A 7 11.22 7.73 6.66
CA LYS A 7 11.13 8.98 5.88
C LYS A 7 9.68 9.21 5.51
N SER A 8 9.28 10.47 5.40
CA SER A 8 7.94 10.84 4.97
C SER A 8 8.00 11.96 3.95
N PHE A 9 7.04 11.96 3.03
CA PHE A 9 6.82 13.03 2.08
C PHE A 9 5.32 13.27 1.91
N ILE A 10 5.00 14.48 1.45
CA ILE A 10 3.64 14.91 1.16
C ILE A 10 3.51 15.00 -0.35
N VAL A 11 2.48 14.38 -0.90
CA VAL A 11 2.11 14.54 -2.30
C VAL A 11 1.25 15.81 -2.40
N PRO A 12 1.58 16.75 -3.29
CA PRO A 12 0.80 17.98 -3.46
C PRO A 12 -0.69 17.71 -3.67
N GLU A 13 -1.53 18.65 -3.24
CA GLU A 13 -2.99 18.55 -3.37
C GLU A 13 -3.42 18.26 -4.82
N GLU A 14 -2.82 18.94 -5.80
CA GLU A 14 -3.12 18.76 -7.22
C GLU A 14 -2.91 17.30 -7.68
N THR A 15 -1.72 16.73 -7.41
CA THR A 15 -1.45 15.32 -7.71
C THR A 15 -2.34 14.39 -6.91
N THR A 16 -2.66 14.72 -5.65
CA THR A 16 -3.58 13.93 -4.81
C THR A 16 -4.99 13.87 -5.41
N GLN A 17 -5.51 15.01 -5.89
CA GLN A 17 -6.79 15.08 -6.60
C GLN A 17 -6.74 14.28 -7.89
N ALA A 18 -5.67 14.43 -8.69
CA ALA A 18 -5.50 13.71 -9.95
C ALA A 18 -5.41 12.19 -9.75
N LEU A 19 -4.79 11.71 -8.66
CA LEU A 19 -4.81 10.28 -8.29
C LEU A 19 -6.26 9.79 -8.02
N GLY A 20 -7.06 10.62 -7.34
CA GLY A 20 -8.49 10.36 -7.12
C GLY A 20 -9.29 10.32 -8.41
N GLU A 21 -9.02 11.22 -9.35
CA GLU A 21 -9.66 11.25 -10.67
C GLU A 21 -9.27 10.04 -11.53
N LEU A 22 -7.98 9.66 -11.52
CA LEU A 22 -7.49 8.48 -12.22
C LEU A 22 -8.19 7.21 -11.71
N ALA A 23 -8.31 7.08 -10.37
CA ALA A 23 -9.05 5.98 -9.77
C ALA A 23 -10.51 5.94 -10.26
N ARG A 24 -11.20 7.09 -10.30
CA ARG A 24 -12.58 7.18 -10.79
C ARG A 24 -12.70 6.86 -12.28
N MET A 25 -11.76 7.34 -13.10
CA MET A 25 -11.75 7.10 -14.55
C MET A 25 -11.64 5.61 -14.87
N HIS A 26 -10.80 4.89 -14.13
CA HIS A 26 -10.59 3.45 -14.29
C HIS A 26 -11.50 2.59 -13.40
N ARG A 27 -12.48 3.19 -12.70
CA ARG A 27 -13.43 2.50 -11.80
C ARG A 27 -12.74 1.63 -10.74
N THR A 28 -11.65 2.15 -10.19
CA THR A 28 -10.83 1.51 -9.16
C THR A 28 -10.73 2.40 -7.93
N THR A 29 -9.89 2.03 -6.95
CA THR A 29 -9.66 2.80 -5.72
C THR A 29 -8.33 3.56 -5.78
N VAL A 30 -8.19 4.58 -4.93
CA VAL A 30 -6.90 5.27 -4.77
C VAL A 30 -5.82 4.28 -4.27
N SER A 31 -6.17 3.31 -3.41
CA SER A 31 -5.25 2.24 -3.00
C SER A 31 -4.67 1.51 -4.20
N THR A 32 -5.53 1.04 -5.11
CA THR A 32 -5.12 0.32 -6.31
C THR A 32 -4.22 1.15 -7.23
N VAL A 33 -4.49 2.46 -7.34
CA VAL A 33 -3.62 3.38 -8.10
C VAL A 33 -2.24 3.49 -7.46
N LEU A 34 -2.18 3.62 -6.13
CA LEU A 34 -0.92 3.71 -5.40
C LEU A 34 -0.14 2.38 -5.40
N GLU A 35 -0.84 1.24 -5.33
CA GLU A 35 -0.26 -0.10 -5.52
C GLU A 35 0.34 -0.23 -6.93
N GLY A 36 -0.34 0.30 -7.95
CA GLY A 36 0.19 0.39 -9.32
C GLY A 36 1.47 1.23 -9.41
N ALA A 37 1.48 2.40 -8.76
CA ALA A 37 2.68 3.24 -8.66
C ALA A 37 3.83 2.52 -7.95
N TRP A 38 3.53 1.77 -6.89
CA TRP A 38 4.51 0.96 -6.17
C TRP A 38 5.07 -0.17 -7.03
N ALA A 39 4.22 -0.89 -7.77
CA ALA A 39 4.61 -1.95 -8.69
C ALA A 39 5.54 -1.43 -9.81
N LEU A 40 5.23 -0.26 -10.38
CA LEU A 40 6.08 0.42 -11.37
C LEU A 40 7.44 0.78 -10.79
N LEU A 41 7.47 1.30 -9.56
CA LEU A 41 8.71 1.65 -8.89
C LEU A 41 9.56 0.40 -8.60
N LEU A 42 8.96 -0.69 -8.11
CA LEU A 42 9.64 -1.97 -7.91
C LEU A 42 10.21 -2.53 -9.21
N THR A 43 9.44 -2.50 -10.30
CA THR A 43 9.90 -2.90 -11.64
C THR A 43 11.14 -2.11 -12.06
N TRP A 44 11.12 -0.79 -11.85
CA TRP A 44 12.24 0.07 -12.17
C TRP A 44 13.48 -0.17 -11.29
N LEU A 45 13.28 -0.39 -9.99
CA LEU A 45 14.38 -0.60 -9.02
C LEU A 45 15.04 -1.98 -9.18
N THR A 46 14.26 -3.01 -9.50
CA THR A 46 14.73 -4.41 -9.57
C THR A 46 15.10 -4.83 -10.98
N GLY A 47 14.61 -4.13 -12.01
CA GLY A 47 14.70 -4.54 -13.40
C GLY A 47 13.81 -5.74 -13.75
N GLN A 48 12.94 -6.18 -12.84
CA GLN A 48 12.04 -7.32 -13.04
C GLN A 48 10.70 -6.85 -13.56
N HIS A 49 10.17 -7.55 -14.57
CA HIS A 49 8.84 -7.28 -15.13
C HIS A 49 7.71 -7.95 -14.35
N ASP A 50 8.04 -8.85 -13.43
CA ASP A 50 7.07 -9.59 -12.63
C ASP A 50 7.43 -9.42 -11.16
N VAL A 51 6.65 -8.60 -10.46
CA VAL A 51 6.94 -8.18 -9.08
C VAL A 51 5.81 -8.59 -8.15
N VAL A 52 6.17 -8.99 -6.94
CA VAL A 52 5.23 -9.35 -5.87
C VAL A 52 5.55 -8.53 -4.64
N PHE A 53 4.51 -7.96 -4.03
CA PHE A 53 4.60 -7.23 -2.76
C PHE A 53 3.40 -7.57 -1.89
N GLY A 54 3.53 -7.38 -0.58
CA GLY A 54 2.41 -7.55 0.34
C GLY A 54 1.53 -6.31 0.37
N VAL A 55 0.22 -6.50 0.49
CA VAL A 55 -0.73 -5.42 0.79
C VAL A 55 -1.49 -5.74 2.07
N THR A 56 -1.60 -4.76 2.96
CA THR A 56 -2.44 -4.86 4.16
C THR A 56 -3.90 -4.62 3.79
N VAL A 57 -4.76 -5.60 4.03
CA VAL A 57 -6.22 -5.49 3.86
C VAL A 57 -6.90 -5.57 5.23
N SER A 58 -8.07 -4.94 5.36
CA SER A 58 -8.81 -4.87 6.62
C SER A 58 -9.39 -6.20 7.09
N GLY A 59 -9.43 -7.21 6.20
CA GLY A 59 -9.96 -8.56 6.44
C GLY A 59 -11.42 -8.61 6.89
N ARG A 60 -12.18 -7.53 6.70
CA ARG A 60 -13.61 -7.46 7.02
C ARG A 60 -14.43 -7.91 5.81
N PRO A 61 -15.17 -9.03 5.87
CA PRO A 61 -16.04 -9.43 4.77
C PRO A 61 -17.18 -8.42 4.59
N THR A 62 -17.35 -7.90 3.38
CA THR A 62 -18.39 -6.93 3.00
C THR A 62 -19.82 -7.46 3.12
N GLU A 63 -19.99 -8.77 3.30
CA GLU A 63 -21.28 -9.46 3.38
C GLU A 63 -21.87 -9.51 4.80
N VAL A 64 -21.11 -9.10 5.82
CA VAL A 64 -21.57 -9.12 7.21
C VAL A 64 -22.09 -7.75 7.61
N ALA A 65 -23.42 -7.60 7.68
CA ALA A 65 -24.05 -6.40 8.23
C ALA A 65 -23.56 -6.15 9.68
N GLY A 66 -22.92 -5.01 9.91
CA GLY A 66 -22.28 -4.68 11.20
C GLY A 66 -20.79 -5.01 11.28
N ALA A 67 -20.13 -5.40 10.19
CA ALA A 67 -18.67 -5.57 10.17
C ALA A 67 -17.91 -4.27 10.48
N ASP A 68 -18.48 -3.10 10.17
CA ASP A 68 -17.90 -1.78 10.48
C ASP A 68 -17.82 -1.50 11.99
N SER A 69 -18.70 -2.11 12.79
CA SER A 69 -18.77 -1.95 14.25
C SER A 69 -18.05 -3.05 15.05
N ILE A 70 -17.38 -4.00 14.38
CA ILE A 70 -16.53 -4.99 15.04
C ILE A 70 -15.21 -4.33 15.47
N VAL A 71 -15.02 -4.18 16.78
CA VAL A 71 -13.73 -3.79 17.39
C VAL A 71 -12.87 -5.04 17.56
N GLY A 72 -11.94 -5.26 16.63
CA GLY A 72 -10.98 -6.37 16.65
C GLY A 72 -10.04 -6.35 15.42
N LEU A 73 -8.77 -6.72 15.60
CA LEU A 73 -7.76 -6.82 14.53
C LEU A 73 -8.13 -7.93 13.54
N LEU A 74 -8.65 -7.54 12.38
CA LEU A 74 -8.79 -8.42 11.21
C LEU A 74 -7.83 -8.01 10.09
N ILE A 75 -6.77 -7.26 10.40
CA ILE A 75 -5.75 -6.91 9.40
C ILE A 75 -5.12 -8.22 8.90
N ASN A 76 -5.14 -8.41 7.58
CA ASN A 76 -4.46 -9.50 6.91
C ASN A 76 -3.49 -8.94 5.86
N THR A 77 -2.40 -9.65 5.60
CA THR A 77 -1.49 -9.30 4.52
C THR A 77 -1.63 -10.32 3.40
N VAL A 78 -1.91 -9.85 2.18
CA VAL A 78 -2.05 -10.69 0.99
C VAL A 78 -1.00 -10.32 -0.05
N PRO A 79 -0.44 -11.29 -0.80
CA PRO A 79 0.46 -10.99 -1.90
C PRO A 79 -0.32 -10.38 -3.07
N VAL A 80 0.22 -9.32 -3.65
CA VAL A 80 -0.21 -8.72 -4.90
C VAL A 80 0.91 -8.89 -5.91
N ARG A 81 0.57 -9.42 -7.10
CA ARG A 81 1.50 -9.66 -8.20
C ARG A 81 1.14 -8.78 -9.38
N ALA A 82 2.12 -8.06 -9.92
CA ALA A 82 1.99 -7.23 -11.11
C ALA A 82 2.93 -7.71 -12.20
N ASN A 83 2.43 -7.81 -13.44
CA ASN A 83 3.23 -8.17 -14.61
C ASN A 83 3.25 -6.99 -15.59
N ILE A 84 4.38 -6.29 -15.65
CA ILE A 84 4.57 -5.03 -16.36
C ILE A 84 5.58 -5.23 -17.48
N THR A 85 5.08 -5.29 -18.70
CA THR A 85 5.90 -5.35 -19.93
C THR A 85 6.05 -3.94 -20.52
N PRO A 86 6.96 -3.73 -21.50
CA PRO A 86 7.07 -2.44 -22.19
C PRO A 86 5.79 -1.97 -22.91
N ALA A 87 4.84 -2.87 -23.16
CA ALA A 87 3.57 -2.56 -23.80
C ALA A 87 2.42 -2.31 -22.79
N THR A 88 2.63 -2.61 -21.51
CA THR A 88 1.60 -2.46 -20.46
C THR A 88 1.31 -0.98 -20.23
N THR A 89 0.07 -0.57 -20.44
CA THR A 89 -0.39 0.79 -20.12
C THR A 89 -0.78 0.90 -18.64
N ILE A 90 -0.95 2.14 -18.15
CA ILE A 90 -1.49 2.36 -16.80
C ILE A 90 -2.90 1.75 -16.66
N ALA A 91 -3.72 1.86 -17.70
CA ALA A 91 -5.05 1.27 -17.71
C ALA A 91 -4.99 -0.26 -17.54
N ASP A 92 -4.10 -0.93 -18.28
CA ASP A 92 -3.92 -2.39 -18.20
C ASP A 92 -3.44 -2.82 -16.81
N LEU A 93 -2.50 -2.07 -16.22
CA LEU A 93 -1.99 -2.35 -14.88
C LEU A 93 -3.07 -2.19 -13.81
N LEU A 94 -3.86 -1.12 -13.87
CA LEU A 94 -4.95 -0.90 -12.90
C LEU A 94 -6.04 -1.96 -13.04
N GLU A 95 -6.37 -2.38 -14.27
CA GLU A 95 -7.31 -3.48 -14.51
C GLU A 95 -6.77 -4.80 -13.97
N GLN A 96 -5.49 -5.12 -14.20
CA GLN A 96 -4.84 -6.31 -13.65
C GLN A 96 -4.94 -6.35 -12.12
N LEU A 97 -4.59 -5.25 -11.44
CA LEU A 97 -4.61 -5.16 -9.98
C LEU A 97 -6.03 -5.22 -9.42
N GLN A 98 -6.99 -4.54 -10.05
CA GLN A 98 -8.39 -4.57 -9.63
C GLN A 98 -8.99 -5.98 -9.78
N SER A 99 -8.71 -6.68 -10.88
CA SER A 99 -9.16 -8.06 -11.08
C SER A 99 -8.58 -8.97 -10.01
N ALA A 100 -7.26 -8.88 -9.77
CA ALA A 100 -6.60 -9.68 -8.73
C ALA A 100 -7.20 -9.42 -7.33
N HIS A 101 -7.50 -8.16 -7.01
CA HIS A 101 -8.17 -7.82 -5.76
C HIS A 101 -9.54 -8.49 -5.66
N ASN A 102 -10.36 -8.39 -6.71
CA ASN A 102 -11.70 -8.97 -6.76
C ASN A 102 -11.69 -10.50 -6.64
N ASP A 103 -10.79 -11.18 -7.37
CA ASP A 103 -10.66 -12.65 -7.34
C ASP A 103 -10.20 -13.15 -5.95
N THR A 104 -9.49 -12.29 -5.21
CA THR A 104 -8.97 -12.62 -3.89
C THR A 104 -9.95 -12.26 -2.78
N LEU A 105 -11.00 -11.45 -3.00
CA LEU A 105 -11.93 -10.98 -1.95
C LEU A 105 -12.47 -12.13 -1.08
N GLU A 106 -12.93 -13.22 -1.72
CA GLU A 106 -13.44 -14.41 -1.01
C GLU A 106 -12.35 -15.14 -0.22
N HIS A 107 -11.08 -14.91 -0.54
CA HIS A 107 -9.91 -15.58 0.01
C HIS A 107 -9.05 -14.67 0.93
N GLN A 108 -9.40 -13.39 1.08
CA GLN A 108 -8.66 -12.41 1.91
C GLN A 108 -8.70 -12.72 3.42
N HIS A 109 -9.45 -13.75 3.83
CA HIS A 109 -9.46 -14.29 5.19
C HIS A 109 -8.38 -15.36 5.44
N LEU A 110 -7.71 -15.85 4.39
CA LEU A 110 -6.65 -16.85 4.51
C LEU A 110 -5.41 -16.22 5.15
N ALA A 111 -4.89 -16.87 6.19
CA ALA A 111 -3.65 -16.44 6.82
C ALA A 111 -2.47 -16.56 5.83
N LEU A 112 -1.57 -15.57 5.81
CA LEU A 112 -0.39 -15.56 4.95
C LEU A 112 0.44 -16.86 5.03
N ARG A 113 0.49 -17.51 6.19
CA ARG A 113 1.16 -18.81 6.38
C ARG A 113 0.56 -19.92 5.50
N ASP A 114 -0.76 -19.93 5.31
CA ASP A 114 -1.43 -20.91 4.47
C ASP A 114 -1.17 -20.63 2.99
N ILE A 115 -0.99 -19.36 2.61
CA ILE A 115 -0.58 -18.95 1.26
C ILE A 115 0.88 -19.37 0.99
N HIS A 116 1.81 -19.17 1.93
CA HIS A 116 3.18 -19.71 1.83
C HIS A 116 3.17 -21.22 1.63
N ARG A 117 2.38 -21.95 2.43
CA ARG A 117 2.27 -23.42 2.32
C ARG A 117 1.70 -23.86 0.98
N ALA A 118 0.69 -23.17 0.45
CA ALA A 118 0.05 -23.51 -0.82
C ALA A 118 0.94 -23.19 -2.03
N SER A 119 1.73 -22.12 -1.94
CA SER A 119 2.63 -21.69 -3.01
C SER A 119 3.98 -22.43 -3.02
N GLY A 120 4.38 -23.03 -1.90
CA GLY A 120 5.66 -23.71 -1.76
C GLY A 120 6.87 -22.77 -1.63
N HIS A 121 6.64 -21.48 -1.40
CA HIS A 121 7.68 -20.47 -1.19
C HIS A 121 7.80 -20.09 0.29
N ASP A 122 9.03 -20.05 0.81
CA ASP A 122 9.33 -19.63 2.19
C ASP A 122 9.18 -18.11 2.38
N GLN A 123 9.25 -17.34 1.29
CA GLN A 123 9.03 -15.90 1.26
C GLN A 123 8.40 -15.50 -0.08
N LEU A 124 7.18 -14.95 -0.03
CA LEU A 124 6.45 -14.49 -1.23
C LEU A 124 6.77 -13.06 -1.64
N PHE A 125 7.16 -12.23 -0.67
CA PHE A 125 7.53 -10.83 -0.86
C PHE A 125 8.40 -10.36 0.31
N ASP A 126 9.14 -9.28 0.07
CA ASP A 126 10.03 -8.62 1.04
C ASP A 126 9.69 -7.14 1.23
N THR A 127 8.68 -6.65 0.53
CA THR A 127 8.15 -5.30 0.69
C THR A 127 6.65 -5.29 0.96
N LEU A 128 6.19 -4.30 1.71
CA LEU A 128 4.78 -4.12 2.09
C LEU A 128 4.28 -2.75 1.63
N PHE A 129 3.06 -2.71 1.10
CA PHE A 129 2.32 -1.49 0.82
C PHE A 129 1.03 -1.46 1.66
N ALA A 130 0.74 -0.33 2.29
CA ALA A 130 -0.43 -0.14 3.13
C ALA A 130 -1.14 1.16 2.77
N PHE A 131 -2.48 1.11 2.71
CA PHE A 131 -3.33 2.29 2.56
C PHE A 131 -4.25 2.41 3.78
N GLU A 132 -3.95 3.36 4.66
CA GLU A 132 -4.69 3.53 5.92
C GLU A 132 -5.88 4.48 5.72
N ASN A 133 -7.08 3.95 5.49
CA ASN A 133 -8.31 4.74 5.31
C ASN A 133 -9.08 5.05 6.60
N TYR A 134 -8.55 4.70 7.77
CA TYR A 134 -9.27 4.89 9.02
C TYR A 134 -9.02 6.29 9.57
N PRO A 135 -10.06 7.02 10.02
CA PRO A 135 -9.83 8.06 10.99
C PRO A 135 -9.25 7.38 12.22
N ILE A 136 -7.92 7.47 12.41
CA ILE A 136 -7.39 7.34 13.75
C ILE A 136 -7.96 8.56 14.46
N ASP A 137 -9.03 8.37 15.21
CA ASP A 137 -9.45 9.33 16.22
C ASP A 137 -8.25 9.49 17.16
N THR A 138 -7.37 10.44 16.86
CA THR A 138 -6.19 10.78 17.66
C THR A 138 -6.57 11.46 18.98
N GLY A 139 -7.75 11.18 19.52
CA GLY A 139 -8.32 11.92 20.65
C GLY A 139 -9.49 11.29 21.39
N THR A 140 -9.94 10.07 21.05
CA THR A 140 -11.01 9.41 21.82
C THR A 140 -10.39 8.42 22.83
N PRO A 141 -10.22 8.80 24.11
CA PRO A 141 -9.75 7.87 25.13
C PRO A 141 -10.75 6.72 25.29
N LEU A 142 -10.27 5.49 25.14
CA LEU A 142 -11.06 4.30 25.45
C LEU A 142 -10.95 4.01 26.95
N GLY A 143 -12.02 4.33 27.68
CA GLY A 143 -12.15 4.06 29.11
C GLY A 143 -11.60 5.17 30.02
N ASP A 144 -12.01 5.11 31.29
CA ASP A 144 -11.69 6.07 32.36
C ASP A 144 -10.17 6.18 32.66
N ASP A 145 -9.35 5.29 32.08
CA ASP A 145 -7.90 5.21 32.30
C ASP A 145 -7.06 5.93 31.23
N GLY A 146 -7.66 6.70 30.31
CA GLY A 146 -6.91 7.66 29.49
C GLY A 146 -5.83 7.06 28.57
N LEU A 147 -5.98 5.80 28.15
CA LEU A 147 -5.09 5.18 27.17
C LEU A 147 -5.55 5.56 25.75
N ALA A 148 -4.81 6.46 25.12
CA ALA A 148 -4.94 6.75 23.69
C ALA A 148 -4.20 5.66 22.89
N ILE A 149 -4.90 4.99 21.96
CA ILE A 149 -4.27 4.05 21.02
C ILE A 149 -3.58 4.89 19.93
N THR A 150 -2.32 5.22 20.15
CA THR A 150 -1.52 6.05 19.23
C THR A 150 -0.77 5.25 18.17
N GLN A 151 -0.82 3.92 18.21
CA GLN A 151 0.17 3.11 17.49
C GLN A 151 -0.33 1.71 17.12
N PHE A 152 -1.22 1.64 16.13
CA PHE A 152 -1.58 0.37 15.49
C PHE A 152 -0.52 -0.11 14.47
N THR A 153 0.33 0.80 14.01
CA THR A 153 1.20 0.62 12.85
C THR A 153 2.50 -0.19 13.10
N ASN A 154 2.88 -0.56 14.32
CA ASN A 154 4.29 -0.98 14.51
C ASN A 154 4.61 -2.48 14.30
N ARG A 155 3.67 -3.44 14.37
CA ARG A 155 4.05 -4.87 14.42
C ARG A 155 4.17 -5.59 13.08
N GLU A 156 3.33 -5.30 12.08
CA GLU A 156 3.41 -5.97 10.77
C GLU A 156 4.60 -5.47 9.93
N PHE A 157 4.89 -4.17 10.01
CA PHE A 157 5.94 -3.48 9.26
C PHE A 157 7.35 -3.92 9.68
N ASN A 158 7.53 -4.41 10.90
CA ASN A 158 8.82 -4.85 11.44
C ASN A 158 9.31 -6.19 10.87
N HIS A 159 8.48 -6.91 10.11
CA HIS A 159 8.89 -8.18 9.47
C HIS A 159 9.43 -7.99 8.04
N TYR A 160 9.22 -6.81 7.44
CA TYR A 160 9.64 -6.53 6.07
C TYR A 160 10.76 -5.47 6.07
N PRO A 161 11.87 -5.72 5.35
CA PRO A 161 12.98 -4.76 5.23
C PRO A 161 12.55 -3.38 4.73
N LEU A 162 11.46 -3.29 3.98
CA LEU A 162 10.93 -2.04 3.44
C LEU A 162 9.40 -2.06 3.45
N ALA A 163 8.78 -1.00 3.92
CA ALA A 163 7.34 -0.86 3.93
C ALA A 163 6.92 0.57 3.64
N VAL A 164 5.88 0.73 2.83
CA VAL A 164 5.32 2.00 2.39
C VAL A 164 3.89 2.10 2.87
N GLN A 165 3.57 3.21 3.52
CA GLN A 165 2.24 3.49 4.00
C GLN A 165 1.75 4.82 3.45
N ALA A 166 0.56 4.81 2.87
CA ALA A 166 -0.11 6.01 2.40
C ALA A 166 -1.36 6.28 3.24
N THR A 167 -1.52 7.54 3.64
CA THR A 167 -2.66 8.01 4.43
C THR A 167 -3.38 9.12 3.64
N PRO A 168 -4.69 8.97 3.36
CA PRO A 168 -5.45 9.93 2.57
C PRO A 168 -5.61 11.26 3.32
N GLY A 169 -5.79 12.33 2.54
CA GLY A 169 -6.03 13.69 3.02
C GLY A 169 -6.23 14.62 1.84
N THR A 170 -6.36 15.93 2.10
CA THR A 170 -6.27 16.96 1.04
C THR A 170 -4.95 16.82 0.28
N GLU A 171 -3.88 16.53 1.02
CA GLU A 171 -2.59 16.11 0.50
C GLU A 171 -2.32 14.68 1.00
N LEU A 172 -1.94 13.77 0.10
CA LEU A 172 -1.62 12.40 0.48
C LEU A 172 -0.31 12.39 1.27
N ASN A 173 -0.32 11.83 2.49
CA ASN A 173 0.89 11.59 3.26
C ASN A 173 1.44 10.20 2.94
N VAL A 174 2.72 10.11 2.63
CA VAL A 174 3.39 8.82 2.41
C VAL A 174 4.56 8.68 3.38
N ARG A 175 4.60 7.56 4.09
CA ARG A 175 5.65 7.17 5.02
C ARG A 175 6.34 5.91 4.52
N VAL A 176 7.66 5.94 4.48
CA VAL A 176 8.53 4.82 4.12
C VAL A 176 9.31 4.41 5.36
N GLU A 177 9.08 3.19 5.82
CA GLU A 177 9.81 2.57 6.93
C GLU A 177 10.75 1.49 6.41
N PHE A 178 11.96 1.42 6.96
CA PHE A 178 12.99 0.53 6.46
C PHE A 178 13.91 0.01 7.56
N ASP A 179 14.47 -1.17 7.32
CA ASP A 179 15.54 -1.75 8.13
C ASP A 179 16.87 -1.07 7.78
N THR A 180 17.50 -0.42 8.76
CA THR A 180 18.76 0.31 8.55
C THR A 180 19.96 -0.61 8.34
N ASP A 181 19.83 -1.89 8.69
CA ASP A 181 20.85 -2.90 8.42
C ASP A 181 20.84 -3.32 6.94
N VAL A 182 19.74 -3.05 6.22
CA VAL A 182 19.55 -3.37 4.80
C VAL A 182 19.65 -2.12 3.91
N PHE A 183 19.08 -1.00 4.36
CA PHE A 183 19.00 0.25 3.59
C PHE A 183 19.67 1.41 4.32
N ASP A 184 20.57 2.11 3.62
CA ASP A 184 21.05 3.41 4.06
C ASP A 184 20.02 4.52 3.76
N ALA A 185 20.11 5.63 4.50
CA ALA A 185 19.16 6.73 4.37
C ALA A 185 19.19 7.39 2.98
N THR A 186 20.35 7.43 2.30
CA THR A 186 20.50 8.05 0.98
C THR A 186 19.77 7.25 -0.11
N ARG A 187 19.79 5.91 -0.03
CA ARG A 187 18.99 5.03 -0.91
C ARG A 187 17.51 5.28 -0.72
N ILE A 188 17.05 5.46 0.52
CA ILE A 188 15.65 5.72 0.82
C ILE A 188 15.24 7.12 0.33
N ASP A 189 16.08 8.14 0.49
CA ASP A 189 15.82 9.46 -0.08
C ASP A 189 15.65 9.39 -1.61
N ALA A 190 16.52 8.63 -2.28
CA ALA A 190 16.43 8.42 -3.72
C ALA A 190 15.21 7.56 -4.12
N LEU A 191 14.70 6.70 -3.25
CA LEU A 191 13.46 5.94 -3.46
C LEU A 191 12.26 6.87 -3.34
N VAL A 192 12.22 7.71 -2.30
CA VAL A 192 11.17 8.72 -2.07
C VAL A 192 11.07 9.68 -3.25
N ASP A 193 12.19 10.19 -3.76
CA ASP A 193 12.21 11.05 -4.93
C ASP A 193 11.65 10.37 -6.19
N ARG A 194 11.91 9.07 -6.36
CA ARG A 194 11.38 8.30 -7.49
C ARG A 194 9.91 8.02 -7.35
N MET A 195 9.45 7.70 -6.14
CA MET A 195 8.03 7.49 -5.88
C MET A 195 7.23 8.75 -6.21
N GLN A 196 7.68 9.93 -5.79
CA GLN A 196 7.06 11.20 -6.15
C GLN A 196 7.00 11.40 -7.68
N ARG A 197 8.09 11.09 -8.39
CA ARG A 197 8.11 11.17 -9.86
C ARG A 197 7.15 10.18 -10.53
N VAL A 198 7.03 8.96 -10.02
CA VAL A 198 6.08 7.97 -10.54
C VAL A 198 4.66 8.47 -10.34
N LEU A 199 4.30 8.96 -9.15
CA LEU A 199 2.98 9.49 -8.85
C LEU A 199 2.60 10.64 -9.79
N ALA A 200 3.50 11.60 -9.99
CA ALA A 200 3.29 12.69 -10.94
C ALA A 200 3.20 12.19 -12.40
N ALA A 201 4.02 11.21 -12.79
CA ALA A 201 4.03 10.69 -14.15
C ALA A 201 2.72 9.96 -14.51
N ILE A 202 2.14 9.19 -13.59
CA ILE A 202 0.89 8.46 -13.85
C ILE A 202 -0.33 9.40 -13.87
N THR A 203 -0.24 10.60 -13.30
CA THR A 203 -1.31 11.62 -13.33
C THR A 203 -1.13 12.68 -14.42
N ALA A 204 0.04 12.75 -15.08
CA ALA A 204 0.39 13.84 -16.00
C ALA A 204 -0.54 14.02 -17.22
N ASP A 205 -1.29 12.99 -17.63
CA ASP A 205 -2.30 13.11 -18.70
C ASP A 205 -3.60 13.79 -18.24
N LEU A 206 -3.92 13.75 -16.94
CA LEU A 206 -5.07 14.41 -16.34
C LEU A 206 -4.80 15.90 -16.12
N GLU A 207 -3.62 16.23 -15.61
CA GLU A 207 -3.16 17.61 -15.39
C GLU A 207 -3.10 18.43 -16.69
N ARG A 208 -2.90 17.78 -17.84
CA ARG A 208 -2.93 18.44 -19.16
C ARG A 208 -4.32 18.72 -19.70
N ARG A 209 -5.37 18.16 -19.09
CA ARG A 209 -6.76 18.27 -19.55
C ARG A 209 -7.63 19.17 -18.66
N SER A 210 -7.13 19.57 -17.49
CA SER A 210 -7.76 20.49 -16.54
C SER A 210 -7.51 21.96 -16.86
#